data_AF-A0A661WBM4-F1
#
_entry.id   AF-A0A661WBM4-F1
#
_cell.length_a   1.000
_cell.length_b   1.000
_cell.length_c   1.000
_cell.angle_alpha   90.00
_cell.angle_beta   90.00
_cell.angle_gamma   90.00
#
_symmetry.space_group_name_H-M   'P 1'
#
loop_
_entity.id
_entity.type
_entity.pdbx_description
1 polymer ?
#
loop_
_entity_poly.entity_id
_entity_poly.type
_entity_poly.pdbx_seq_one_letter_code
_entity_poly.pdbx_strand_id
1 'polypeptide(L)'
;KENHIEDRKPVIGMAARFASEKGVEVLLDAMPAVLEKFPHAQVLFAGQYQDVMGEQAYADRLMPRIRQYHEQGHWNFLGILDPQEMSTFYANLDALVVPSLNSTEAFGLVQIEAMLQGVPCVASALPGVRQPVLMHSMGEVASIGDVEQLAVSLIKIFSNPKDYVCNPHQLSLLYEPDSIAAEYEKLFEKLK
;
A
#
# COMPACT_ATOMS: atom_id res chain seq x y z
N LYS A 1 3.89 21.04 -18.43
CA LYS A 1 5.15 20.36 -18.81
C LYS A 1 4.84 18.88 -18.77
N GLU A 2 4.74 18.26 -19.94
CA GLU A 2 4.56 16.81 -20.07
C GLU A 2 5.85 16.17 -19.55
N ASN A 3 5.83 15.73 -18.29
CA ASN A 3 6.89 14.88 -17.79
C ASN A 3 6.75 13.56 -18.57
N HIS A 4 7.76 13.22 -19.38
CA HIS A 4 7.77 11.94 -20.07
C HIS A 4 7.63 10.84 -19.01
N ILE A 5 6.67 9.94 -19.22
CA ILE A 5 6.30 8.89 -18.25
C ILE A 5 7.54 8.07 -17.83
N GLU A 6 8.50 7.91 -18.75
CA GLU A 6 9.77 7.20 -18.56
C GLU A 6 10.74 7.87 -17.57
N ASP A 7 10.69 9.20 -17.40
CA ASP A 7 11.57 9.94 -16.48
C ASP A 7 11.06 9.95 -15.03
N ARG A 8 9.80 9.53 -14.80
CA ARG A 8 9.24 9.45 -13.45
C ARG A 8 9.93 8.34 -12.68
N LYS A 9 10.14 8.56 -11.39
CA LYS A 9 10.72 7.57 -10.46
C LYS A 9 9.69 7.18 -9.38
N PRO A 10 8.61 6.46 -9.72
CA PRO A 10 7.56 6.17 -8.76
C PRO A 10 8.07 5.42 -7.54
N VAL A 11 7.61 5.82 -6.37
CA VAL A 11 7.91 5.16 -5.09
C VAL A 11 6.69 4.37 -4.64
N ILE A 12 6.81 3.04 -4.66
CA ILE A 12 5.80 2.11 -4.14
C ILE A 12 6.12 1.81 -2.69
N GLY A 13 5.18 2.04 -1.78
CA GLY A 13 5.32 1.64 -0.39
C GLY A 13 4.62 0.31 -0.10
N MET A 14 5.21 -0.50 0.77
CA MET A 14 4.53 -1.62 1.42
C MET A 14 4.86 -1.58 2.92
N ALA A 15 3.86 -1.31 3.76
CA ALA A 15 3.99 -1.27 5.21
C ALA A 15 3.40 -2.55 5.81
N ALA A 16 4.23 -3.57 6.06
CA ALA A 16 3.78 -4.87 6.53
C ALA A 16 4.93 -5.69 7.15
N ARG A 17 4.57 -6.70 7.93
CA ARG A 17 5.50 -7.81 8.24
C ARG A 17 5.76 -8.63 6.97
N PHE A 18 6.98 -9.12 6.80
CA PHE A 18 7.32 -10.03 5.71
C PHE A 18 6.77 -11.42 6.00
N ALA A 19 5.51 -11.61 5.65
CA ALA A 19 4.77 -12.82 5.96
C ALA A 19 3.86 -13.19 4.79
N SER A 20 3.65 -14.49 4.60
CA SER A 20 2.94 -15.06 3.46
C SER A 20 1.53 -14.48 3.28
N GLU A 21 0.81 -14.20 4.37
CA GLU A 21 -0.53 -13.60 4.31
C GLU A 21 -0.54 -12.16 3.78
N LYS A 22 0.58 -11.45 3.85
CA LYS A 22 0.70 -10.05 3.41
C LYS A 22 0.91 -9.91 1.91
N GLY A 23 1.23 -10.99 1.21
CA GLY A 23 1.29 -11.02 -0.26
C GLY A 23 2.49 -10.29 -0.86
N VAL A 24 3.65 -10.30 -0.19
CA VAL A 24 4.89 -9.68 -0.70
C VAL A 24 5.25 -10.21 -2.10
N GLU A 25 5.03 -11.51 -2.31
CA GLU A 25 5.18 -12.17 -3.61
C GLU A 25 4.36 -11.54 -4.74
N VAL A 26 3.15 -11.05 -4.46
CA VAL A 26 2.28 -10.47 -5.48
C VAL A 26 2.87 -9.16 -5.99
N LEU A 27 3.37 -8.31 -5.08
CA LEU A 27 4.06 -7.08 -5.46
C LEU A 27 5.38 -7.39 -6.17
N LEU A 28 6.16 -8.35 -5.66
CA LEU A 28 7.41 -8.79 -6.27
C LEU A 28 7.20 -9.28 -7.71
N ASP A 29 6.13 -10.03 -7.96
CA ASP A 29 5.79 -10.57 -9.27
C ASP A 29 5.21 -9.50 -10.22
N ALA A 30 4.67 -8.40 -9.68
CA ALA A 30 4.15 -7.27 -10.47
C ALA A 30 5.26 -6.33 -10.94
N MET A 31 6.42 -6.31 -10.26
CA MET A 31 7.53 -5.40 -10.56
C MET A 31 8.03 -5.43 -12.01
N PRO A 32 8.17 -6.58 -12.70
CA PRO A 32 8.60 -6.59 -14.11
C PRO A 32 7.74 -5.71 -15.02
N ALA A 33 6.42 -5.83 -14.93
CA ALA A 33 5.49 -5.05 -15.75
C ALA A 33 5.49 -3.56 -15.37
N VAL A 34 5.66 -3.24 -14.09
CA VAL A 34 5.80 -1.85 -13.64
C VAL A 34 7.09 -1.24 -14.16
N LEU A 35 8.22 -1.95 -14.06
CA LEU A 35 9.54 -1.49 -14.49
C LEU A 35 9.67 -1.36 -16.01
N GLU A 36 8.91 -2.15 -16.79
CA GLU A 36 8.84 -1.99 -18.24
C GLU A 36 8.34 -0.59 -18.63
N LYS A 37 7.38 -0.03 -17.88
CA LYS A 37 6.80 1.29 -18.14
C LYS A 37 7.43 2.42 -17.31
N PHE A 38 7.93 2.10 -16.13
CA PHE A 38 8.58 3.03 -15.20
C PHE A 38 9.94 2.45 -14.78
N PRO A 39 10.99 2.56 -15.62
CA PRO A 39 12.28 1.91 -15.38
C PRO A 39 13.02 2.37 -14.12
N HIS A 40 12.55 3.44 -13.48
CA HIS A 40 13.10 3.98 -12.25
C HIS A 40 12.18 3.82 -11.03
N ALA A 41 11.14 2.98 -11.14
CA ALA A 41 10.28 2.67 -10.00
C ALA A 41 11.08 1.94 -8.91
N GLN A 42 10.71 2.18 -7.66
CA GLN A 42 11.31 1.54 -6.49
C GLN A 42 10.26 1.15 -5.47
N VAL A 43 10.52 0.06 -4.75
CA VAL A 43 9.73 -0.39 -3.60
C VAL A 43 10.43 0.01 -2.32
N LEU A 44 9.72 0.67 -1.42
CA LEU A 44 10.11 0.88 -0.03
C LEU A 44 9.28 -0.05 0.86
N PHE A 45 9.94 -1.04 1.44
CA PHE A 45 9.32 -2.00 2.34
C PHE A 45 9.59 -1.60 3.80
N ALA A 46 8.54 -1.20 4.52
CA ALA A 46 8.58 -0.87 5.94
C ALA A 46 7.93 -1.99 6.77
N GLY A 47 8.64 -2.45 7.79
CA GLY A 47 8.21 -3.49 8.71
C GLY A 47 9.25 -4.58 8.91
N GLN A 48 8.94 -5.50 9.84
CA GLN A 48 9.83 -6.62 10.16
C GLN A 48 9.96 -7.56 8.97
N TYR A 49 11.17 -7.72 8.44
CA TYR A 49 11.46 -8.59 7.29
C TYR A 49 12.49 -9.69 7.56
N GLN A 50 13.13 -9.66 8.73
CA GLN A 50 14.06 -10.67 9.20
C GLN A 50 13.48 -11.36 10.43
N ASP A 51 13.84 -12.64 10.61
CA ASP A 51 13.49 -13.47 11.77
C ASP A 51 11.98 -13.47 12.08
N VAL A 52 11.16 -13.41 11.02
CA VAL A 52 9.71 -13.48 11.15
C VAL A 52 9.31 -14.92 11.49
N MET A 53 8.85 -15.14 12.72
CA MET A 53 8.49 -16.46 13.22
C MET A 53 7.47 -17.15 12.30
N GLY A 54 7.81 -18.37 11.86
CA GLY A 54 6.96 -19.19 10.97
C GLY A 54 7.11 -18.88 9.49
N GLU A 55 7.85 -17.84 9.10
CA GLU A 55 7.91 -17.35 7.70
C GLU A 55 9.28 -17.57 7.03
N GLN A 56 10.19 -18.31 7.65
CA GLN A 56 11.56 -18.51 7.12
C GLN A 56 11.55 -19.11 5.71
N ALA A 57 10.76 -20.16 5.49
CA ALA A 57 10.65 -20.80 4.17
C ALA A 57 10.08 -19.86 3.10
N TYR A 58 9.16 -18.97 3.49
CA TYR A 58 8.60 -17.95 2.62
C TYR A 58 9.66 -16.90 2.26
N ALA A 59 10.39 -16.40 3.26
CA ALA A 59 11.49 -15.46 3.08
C ALA A 59 12.60 -16.05 2.19
N ASP A 60 13.06 -17.27 2.46
CA ASP A 60 14.13 -17.94 1.70
C ASP A 60 13.76 -18.11 0.22
N ARG A 61 12.49 -18.36 -0.08
CA ARG A 61 12.00 -18.49 -1.45
C ARG A 61 12.03 -17.16 -2.23
N LEU A 62 11.72 -16.04 -1.59
CA LEU A 62 11.57 -14.74 -2.27
C LEU A 62 12.83 -13.87 -2.23
N MET A 63 13.63 -13.99 -1.17
CA MET A 63 14.78 -13.14 -0.90
C MET A 63 15.82 -13.12 -2.05
N PRO A 64 16.14 -14.22 -2.76
CA PRO A 64 17.07 -14.17 -3.88
C PRO A 64 16.63 -13.19 -4.98
N ARG A 65 15.34 -13.16 -5.31
CA ARG A 65 14.77 -12.24 -6.32
C ARG A 65 14.71 -10.81 -5.79
N ILE A 66 14.34 -10.62 -4.53
CA ILE A 66 14.32 -9.29 -3.92
C ILE A 66 15.73 -8.69 -3.86
N ARG A 67 16.75 -9.49 -3.56
CA ARG A 67 18.16 -9.04 -3.57
C ARG A 67 18.59 -8.55 -4.94
N GLN A 68 18.18 -9.21 -6.02
CA GLN A 68 18.44 -8.73 -7.39
C GLN A 68 17.82 -7.34 -7.62
N TYR A 69 16.58 -7.13 -7.20
CA TYR A 69 15.95 -5.80 -7.29
C TYR A 69 16.63 -4.77 -6.38
N HIS A 70 17.08 -5.17 -5.19
CA HIS A 70 17.80 -4.30 -4.28
C HIS A 70 19.14 -3.83 -4.86
N GLU A 71 19.93 -4.76 -5.42
CA GLU A 71 21.21 -4.46 -6.10
C GLU A 71 21.02 -3.53 -7.30
N GLN A 72 19.85 -3.57 -7.95
CA GLN A 72 19.47 -2.70 -9.06
C GLN A 72 18.85 -1.37 -8.60
N GLY A 73 18.61 -1.18 -7.30
CA GLY A 73 18.01 0.02 -6.72
C GLY A 73 16.48 0.09 -6.80
N HIS A 74 15.81 -1.04 -7.09
CA HIS A 74 14.35 -1.14 -7.21
C HIS A 74 13.64 -1.62 -5.94
N TRP A 75 14.37 -2.05 -4.91
CA TRP A 75 13.76 -2.52 -3.66
C TRP A 75 14.62 -2.15 -2.46
N ASN A 76 14.05 -1.50 -1.45
CA ASN A 76 14.74 -1.12 -0.22
C ASN A 76 13.94 -1.55 1.00
N PHE A 77 14.62 -2.19 1.95
CA PHE A 77 14.06 -2.50 3.26
C PHE A 77 14.39 -1.38 4.23
N LEU A 78 13.37 -0.80 4.85
CA LEU A 78 13.51 0.27 5.85
C LEU A 78 13.52 -0.28 7.28
N GLY A 79 13.12 -1.54 7.48
CA GLY A 79 12.99 -2.14 8.80
C GLY A 79 11.75 -1.64 9.55
N ILE A 80 11.75 -1.81 10.87
CA ILE A 80 10.66 -1.36 11.72
C ILE A 80 10.84 0.14 11.97
N LEU A 81 9.82 0.92 11.64
CA LEU A 81 9.82 2.37 11.76
C LEU A 81 8.98 2.81 12.96
N ASP A 82 9.42 3.88 13.63
CA ASP A 82 8.62 4.55 14.65
C ASP A 82 7.49 5.42 14.03
N PRO A 83 6.56 5.97 14.82
CA PRO A 83 5.44 6.76 14.27
C PRO A 83 5.86 7.98 13.44
N GLN A 84 6.96 8.65 13.79
CA GLN A 84 7.44 9.82 13.07
C GLN A 84 8.11 9.42 11.74
N GLU A 85 8.84 8.31 11.76
CA GLU A 85 9.42 7.68 10.57
C GLU A 85 8.34 7.15 9.64
N MET A 86 7.26 6.57 10.16
CA MET A 86 6.11 6.11 9.38
C MET A 86 5.41 7.27 8.67
N SER A 87 5.20 8.40 9.34
CA SER A 87 4.66 9.60 8.69
C SER A 87 5.56 10.08 7.55
N THR A 88 6.88 10.08 7.76
CA THR A 88 7.86 10.43 6.72
C THR A 88 7.84 9.42 5.58
N PHE A 89 7.75 8.13 5.87
CA PHE A 89 7.64 7.05 4.89
C PHE A 89 6.44 7.29 3.98
N TYR A 90 5.24 7.49 4.55
CA TYR A 90 4.02 7.72 3.76
C TYR A 90 4.14 8.96 2.89
N ALA A 91 4.63 10.09 3.41
CA ALA A 91 4.75 11.33 2.64
C ALA A 91 5.68 11.25 1.41
N ASN A 92 6.51 10.21 1.31
CA ASN A 92 7.44 10.00 0.19
C ASN A 92 6.95 8.95 -0.84
N LEU A 93 5.73 8.44 -0.71
CA LEU A 93 5.20 7.43 -1.63
C LEU A 93 4.39 8.06 -2.76
N ASP A 94 4.41 7.43 -3.94
CA ASP A 94 3.45 7.68 -5.01
C ASP A 94 2.23 6.75 -4.92
N ALA A 95 2.40 5.55 -4.32
CA ALA A 95 1.31 4.64 -4.01
C ALA A 95 1.68 3.71 -2.85
N LEU A 96 0.71 3.37 -1.99
CA LEU A 96 0.83 2.28 -1.03
C LEU A 96 0.19 1.00 -1.59
N VAL A 97 0.84 -0.15 -1.42
CA VAL A 97 0.32 -1.45 -1.85
C VAL A 97 0.00 -2.32 -0.63
N VAL A 98 -1.23 -2.83 -0.59
CA VAL A 98 -1.74 -3.74 0.45
C VAL A 98 -2.28 -5.01 -0.22
N PRO A 99 -1.40 -5.91 -0.69
CA PRO A 99 -1.74 -7.04 -1.54
C PRO A 99 -2.05 -8.29 -0.71
N SER A 100 -2.68 -8.12 0.47
CA SER A 100 -2.92 -9.21 1.41
C SER A 100 -3.75 -10.34 0.78
N LEU A 101 -3.43 -11.58 1.14
CA LEU A 101 -3.97 -12.78 0.49
C LEU A 101 -5.15 -13.40 1.24
N ASN A 102 -5.34 -13.08 2.52
CA ASN A 102 -6.41 -13.67 3.32
C ASN A 102 -6.94 -12.71 4.39
N SER A 103 -8.00 -13.14 5.07
CA SER A 103 -8.77 -12.35 6.03
C SER A 103 -8.10 -12.11 7.38
N THR A 104 -6.82 -12.46 7.55
CA THR A 104 -6.04 -12.00 8.71
C THR A 104 -5.77 -10.50 8.65
N GLU A 105 -5.81 -9.90 7.45
CA GLU A 105 -5.91 -8.46 7.29
C GLU A 105 -7.38 -8.03 7.32
N ALA A 106 -7.73 -7.21 8.31
CA ALA A 106 -9.12 -6.82 8.53
C ALA A 106 -9.49 -5.58 7.72
N PHE A 107 -8.85 -4.44 7.99
CA PHE A 107 -9.21 -3.14 7.41
C PHE A 107 -8.03 -2.45 6.71
N GLY A 108 -6.79 -2.72 7.14
CA GLY A 108 -5.59 -2.05 6.63
C GLY A 108 -5.54 -0.57 7.01
N LEU A 109 -5.38 -0.27 8.30
CA LEU A 109 -5.23 1.12 8.80
C LEU A 109 -4.10 1.89 8.11
N VAL A 110 -3.05 1.19 7.69
CA VAL A 110 -1.94 1.73 6.89
C VAL A 110 -2.42 2.45 5.61
N GLN A 111 -3.57 2.05 5.05
CA GLN A 111 -4.18 2.73 3.90
C GLN A 111 -4.68 4.12 4.29
N ILE A 112 -5.35 4.25 5.44
CA ILE A 112 -5.87 5.53 5.91
C ILE A 112 -4.70 6.46 6.23
N GLU A 113 -3.66 5.95 6.88
CA GLU A 113 -2.45 6.71 7.20
C GLU A 113 -1.77 7.25 5.92
N ALA A 114 -1.66 6.42 4.87
CA ALA A 114 -1.16 6.85 3.57
C ALA A 114 -2.08 7.87 2.88
N MET A 115 -3.39 7.62 2.85
CA MET A 115 -4.36 8.52 2.24
C MET A 115 -4.41 9.89 2.91
N LEU A 116 -4.19 9.97 4.22
CA LEU A 116 -4.06 11.24 4.95
C LEU A 116 -2.83 12.05 4.51
N GLN A 117 -1.80 11.39 3.96
CA GLN A 117 -0.65 12.03 3.32
C GLN A 117 -0.88 12.29 1.82
N GLY A 118 -2.09 12.08 1.31
CA GLY A 118 -2.42 12.24 -0.11
C GLY A 118 -1.95 11.07 -0.99
N VAL A 119 -1.57 9.94 -0.39
CA VAL A 119 -1.04 8.78 -1.12
C VAL A 119 -2.18 7.81 -1.45
N PRO A 120 -2.40 7.51 -2.75
CA PRO A 120 -3.39 6.52 -3.15
C PRO A 120 -2.93 5.09 -2.85
N CYS A 121 -3.89 4.18 -2.72
CA CYS A 121 -3.61 2.79 -2.35
C CYS A 121 -4.02 1.79 -3.45
N VAL A 122 -3.25 0.73 -3.67
CA VAL A 122 -3.75 -0.47 -4.35
C VAL A 122 -3.96 -1.56 -3.33
N ALA A 123 -5.19 -2.02 -3.18
CA ALA A 123 -5.59 -2.96 -2.14
C ALA A 123 -6.20 -4.23 -2.74
N SER A 124 -5.93 -5.38 -2.10
CA SER A 124 -6.61 -6.63 -2.42
C SER A 124 -8.12 -6.54 -2.20
N ALA A 125 -8.90 -7.23 -3.03
CA ALA A 125 -10.36 -7.29 -2.99
C ALA A 125 -10.94 -8.08 -1.79
N LEU A 126 -10.24 -8.10 -0.66
CA LEU A 126 -10.73 -8.66 0.61
C LEU A 126 -11.81 -7.74 1.21
N PRO A 127 -12.87 -8.29 1.85
CA PRO A 127 -14.04 -7.53 2.29
C PRO A 127 -13.77 -6.23 3.04
N GLY A 128 -12.89 -6.25 4.04
CA GLY A 128 -12.55 -5.04 4.80
C GLY A 128 -11.36 -4.26 4.22
N VAL A 129 -10.36 -4.95 3.65
CA VAL A 129 -9.16 -4.31 3.07
C VAL A 129 -9.49 -3.37 1.91
N ARG A 130 -10.49 -3.68 1.08
CA ARG A 130 -10.89 -2.81 -0.02
C ARG A 130 -11.68 -1.57 0.39
N GLN A 131 -12.17 -1.49 1.63
CA GLN A 131 -13.10 -0.44 2.04
C GLN A 131 -12.49 0.97 1.99
N PRO A 132 -11.27 1.23 2.50
CA PRO A 132 -10.63 2.54 2.36
C PRO A 132 -10.62 3.07 0.92
N VAL A 133 -10.21 2.23 -0.04
CA VAL A 133 -10.18 2.60 -1.46
C VAL A 133 -11.58 2.90 -1.99
N LEU A 134 -12.57 2.03 -1.70
CA LEU A 134 -13.95 2.23 -2.18
C LEU A 134 -14.63 3.46 -1.56
N MET A 135 -14.36 3.75 -0.28
CA MET A 135 -14.97 4.87 0.43
C MET A 135 -14.46 6.21 -0.08
N HIS A 136 -13.16 6.31 -0.39
CA HIS A 136 -12.51 7.58 -0.69
C HIS A 136 -12.15 7.77 -2.16
N SER A 137 -12.32 6.74 -2.98
CA SER A 137 -11.88 6.72 -4.38
C SER A 137 -10.39 7.07 -4.55
N MET A 138 -9.57 6.84 -3.51
CA MET A 138 -8.14 7.12 -3.48
C MET A 138 -7.32 5.88 -3.80
N GLY A 139 -7.59 5.27 -4.94
CA GLY A 139 -6.79 4.17 -5.46
C GLY A 139 -7.57 3.15 -6.24
N GLU A 140 -7.04 1.93 -6.28
CA GLU A 140 -7.57 0.82 -7.08
C GLU A 140 -7.70 -0.45 -6.24
N VAL A 141 -8.65 -1.31 -6.61
CA VAL A 141 -8.85 -2.60 -5.96
C VAL A 141 -8.46 -3.70 -6.94
N ALA A 142 -7.48 -4.53 -6.55
CA ALA A 142 -7.03 -5.68 -7.32
C ALA A 142 -7.61 -6.97 -6.73
N SER A 143 -7.88 -7.96 -7.58
CA SER A 143 -8.28 -9.29 -7.17
C SER A 143 -7.19 -9.93 -6.32
N ILE A 144 -7.59 -10.78 -5.38
CA ILE A 144 -6.67 -11.36 -4.40
C ILE A 144 -5.65 -12.23 -5.13
N GLY A 145 -4.36 -11.91 -5.00
CA GLY A 145 -3.27 -12.62 -5.66
C GLY A 145 -3.13 -12.35 -7.17
N ASP A 146 -3.90 -11.43 -7.73
CA ASP A 146 -3.83 -11.09 -9.15
C ASP A 146 -2.69 -10.10 -9.41
N VAL A 147 -1.56 -10.66 -9.84
CA VAL A 147 -0.33 -9.93 -10.17
C VAL A 147 -0.52 -8.95 -11.32
N GLU A 148 -1.23 -9.35 -12.37
CA GLU A 148 -1.43 -8.52 -13.56
C GLU A 148 -2.31 -7.32 -13.21
N GLN A 149 -3.41 -7.55 -12.48
CA GLN A 149 -4.30 -6.48 -12.06
C GLN A 149 -3.61 -5.52 -11.08
N LEU A 150 -2.75 -6.03 -10.18
CA LEU A 150 -1.93 -5.19 -9.31
C LEU A 150 -1.00 -4.28 -10.13
N ALA A 151 -0.27 -4.83 -11.10
CA ALA A 151 0.63 -4.06 -11.96
C ALA A 151 -0.13 -3.00 -12.78
N VAL A 152 -1.24 -3.37 -13.40
CA VAL A 152 -2.11 -2.45 -14.18
C VAL A 152 -2.61 -1.31 -13.30
N SER A 153 -3.02 -1.62 -12.06
CA SER A 153 -3.51 -0.63 -11.10
C SER A 153 -2.42 0.38 -10.71
N LEU A 154 -1.21 -0.09 -10.39
CA LEU A 154 -0.05 0.76 -10.11
C LEU A 154 0.27 1.67 -11.31
N ILE A 155 0.34 1.08 -12.50
CA ILE A 155 0.61 1.82 -13.74
C ILE A 155 -0.45 2.90 -13.98
N LYS A 156 -1.73 2.60 -13.70
CA LYS A 156 -2.84 3.55 -13.87
C LYS A 156 -2.70 4.74 -12.90
N ILE A 157 -2.40 4.47 -11.62
CA ILE A 157 -2.12 5.50 -10.61
C ILE A 157 -0.93 6.38 -11.03
N PHE A 158 0.18 5.78 -11.45
CA PHE A 158 1.37 6.54 -11.86
C PHE A 158 1.18 7.31 -13.16
N SER A 159 0.29 6.86 -14.04
CA SER A 159 -0.04 7.59 -15.26
C SER A 159 -0.99 8.77 -14.98
N ASN A 160 -1.88 8.64 -13.99
CA ASN A 160 -2.92 9.63 -13.70
C ASN A 160 -3.03 9.94 -12.19
N PRO A 161 -1.97 10.46 -11.54
CA PRO A 161 -1.98 10.65 -10.09
C PRO A 161 -3.07 11.62 -9.61
N LYS A 162 -3.50 12.54 -10.48
CA LYS A 162 -4.54 13.54 -10.16
C LYS A 162 -5.93 12.95 -9.99
N ASP A 163 -6.17 11.75 -10.52
CA ASP A 163 -7.47 11.08 -10.44
C ASP A 163 -7.71 10.46 -9.05
N TYR A 164 -6.65 10.32 -8.24
CA TYR A 164 -6.68 9.64 -6.95
C TYR A 164 -6.39 10.57 -5.77
N VAL A 165 -6.88 11.80 -5.85
CA VAL A 165 -6.68 12.83 -4.83
C VAL A 165 -8.03 13.11 -4.16
N CYS A 166 -8.04 13.15 -2.82
CA CYS A 166 -9.16 13.70 -2.05
C CYS A 166 -8.69 14.88 -1.18
N ASN A 167 -9.62 15.55 -0.50
CA ASN A 167 -9.28 16.60 0.46
C ASN A 167 -8.80 15.97 1.79
N PRO A 168 -7.50 16.09 2.16
CA PRO A 168 -6.98 15.44 3.35
C PRO A 168 -7.64 15.91 4.66
N HIS A 169 -8.08 17.17 4.71
CA HIS A 169 -8.79 17.69 5.88
C HIS A 169 -10.17 17.03 6.04
N GLN A 170 -10.91 16.85 4.94
CA GLN A 170 -12.20 16.14 5.00
C GLN A 170 -12.00 14.68 5.38
N LEU A 171 -10.95 14.04 4.87
CA LEU A 171 -10.60 12.68 5.23
C LEU A 171 -10.27 12.57 6.73
N SER A 172 -9.43 13.46 7.27
CA SER A 172 -9.05 13.49 8.70
C SER A 172 -10.28 13.50 9.61
N LEU A 173 -11.24 14.39 9.33
CA LEU A 173 -12.45 14.53 10.15
C LEU A 173 -13.26 13.23 10.26
N LEU A 174 -13.21 12.34 9.27
CA LEU A 174 -13.92 11.05 9.29
C LEU A 174 -13.25 10.00 10.19
N TYR A 175 -11.96 10.18 10.47
CA TYR A 175 -11.15 9.23 11.25
C TYR A 175 -10.70 9.78 12.60
N GLU A 176 -11.11 11.00 12.95
CA GLU A 176 -10.89 11.57 14.28
C GLU A 176 -11.66 10.78 15.35
N PRO A 177 -11.03 10.48 16.51
CA PRO A 177 -11.68 9.72 17.58
C PRO A 177 -13.02 10.32 18.02
N ASP A 178 -13.12 11.65 18.10
CA ASP A 178 -14.34 12.34 18.53
C ASP A 178 -15.48 12.17 17.50
N SER A 179 -15.16 12.25 16.20
CA SER A 179 -16.12 12.00 15.12
C SER A 179 -16.64 10.56 15.15
N ILE A 180 -15.74 9.60 15.35
CA ILE A 180 -16.11 8.19 15.47
C ILE A 180 -17.01 7.98 16.68
N ALA A 181 -16.63 8.50 17.85
CA ALA A 181 -17.41 8.38 19.08
C ALA A 181 -18.83 8.94 18.92
N ALA A 182 -18.98 10.11 18.29
CA ALA A 182 -20.29 10.72 18.02
C ALA A 182 -21.19 9.86 17.12
N GLU A 183 -20.64 9.15 16.12
CA GLU A 183 -21.41 8.22 15.30
C GLU A 183 -21.86 6.98 16.07
N TYR A 184 -21.01 6.46 16.98
CA TYR A 184 -21.41 5.37 17.88
C TYR A 184 -22.55 5.78 18.81
N GLU A 185 -22.49 6.98 19.40
CA GLU A 185 -23.55 7.50 20.27
C GLU A 185 -24.90 7.58 19.53
N LYS A 186 -24.91 8.11 18.31
CA LYS A 186 -26.11 8.15 17.45
C LYS A 186 -26.68 6.75 17.18
N LEU A 187 -25.82 5.75 17.00
CA LEU A 187 -26.26 4.36 16.79
C LEU A 187 -26.88 3.79 18.07
N PHE A 188 -26.27 4.02 19.24
CA PHE A 188 -26.82 3.59 20.52
C PHE A 188 -28.18 4.22 20.81
N GLU A 189 -28.38 5.49 20.46
CA GLU A 189 -29.68 6.16 20.60
C GLU A 189 -30.76 5.53 19.73
N LYS A 190 -30.44 5.06 18.52
CA LYS A 190 -31.38 4.38 17.62
C LYS A 190 -31.78 2.97 18.07
N LEU A 191 -30.99 2.36 18.95
CA LEU A 191 -31.24 1.03 19.49
C LEU A 191 -32.06 1.04 20.79
N LYS A 192 -32.34 2.23 21.35
CA LYS A 192 -33.27 2.43 22.47
C LYS A 192 -34.70 2.55 21.96
#